data_AF-A0A941MH18-F1
#
_entry.id   AF-A0A941MH18-F1
#
_cell.length_a   1.000
_cell.length_b   1.000
_cell.length_c   1.000
_cell.angle_alpha   90.00
_cell.angle_beta   90.00
_cell.angle_gamma   90.00
#
_symmetry.space_group_name_H-M   'P 1'
#
loop_
_entity.id
_entity.type
_entity.pdbx_description
1 polymer ?
#
loop_
_entity_poly.entity_id
_entity_poly.type
_entity_poly.pdbx_seq_one_letter_code
_entity_poly.pdbx_strand_id
1 'polypeptide(L)'
;GEMEQSINGLVDDLLQPTTEVTRTIEAVAQGNLMQPMRLDVDGRPLKGEFLRSATIVNTMIKQLSIFTSEVTRVAREVGIEGKLGGQAQIGEVTGVWKDLTESVNLMASNLTAQVRNIAEVTIAVANGDLSKKITVDVRGEILQLKEAINTMVEQLRSFAAEVTRVAREVGTEGRLGGQAVVPGVGGTWKDLTDNVNLLAANLTTQVRNIAEVTTAVARGDLSRKITVDVKGEILELKNTINTMVDQLNAFASEVTRVAREVGTEGRLGGQAAVPGVAGTWKDLTDNVNSMAGNLTGQVRNIAEVATAIARGDLSKKVTVNVSGEILQLKETINTMVDQLNGFAGEVTRVAREVGTEGKLGGQAQVSGVAGTWKDLTDSVNSMASNLTTQVRNIAEVSGAIARGDLSKKIDVDVKGEILDLKTTINTMVDQ
;
A
#
# COMPACT_ATOMS: atom_id res chain seq x y z
N GLY A 1 77.01 -38.65 -96.60
CA GLY A 1 75.66 -38.35 -97.09
C GLY A 1 74.63 -39.02 -96.22
N GLU A 2 74.25 -40.27 -96.53
CA GLU A 2 73.11 -40.95 -95.88
C GLU A 2 73.33 -41.37 -94.41
N MET A 3 74.56 -41.76 -94.04
CA MET A 3 74.87 -42.18 -92.66
C MET A 3 74.84 -41.00 -91.67
N GLU A 4 75.28 -39.83 -92.10
CA GLU A 4 75.26 -38.59 -91.32
C GLU A 4 73.82 -38.06 -91.15
N GLN A 5 72.98 -38.17 -92.18
CA GLN A 5 71.54 -37.90 -92.08
C GLN A 5 70.82 -38.90 -91.17
N SER A 6 71.22 -40.18 -91.18
CA SER A 6 70.64 -41.20 -90.30
C SER A 6 71.04 -41.00 -88.84
N ILE A 7 72.29 -40.60 -88.58
CA ILE A 7 72.78 -40.29 -87.23
C ILE A 7 72.14 -38.98 -86.72
N ASN A 8 72.06 -37.94 -87.54
CA ASN A 8 71.39 -36.69 -87.16
C ASN A 8 69.89 -36.91 -86.92
N GLY A 9 69.23 -37.75 -87.74
CA GLY A 9 67.85 -38.16 -87.50
C GLY A 9 67.65 -38.91 -86.20
N LEU A 10 68.57 -39.81 -85.83
CA LEU A 10 68.54 -40.50 -84.53
C LEU A 10 68.81 -39.54 -83.35
N VAL A 11 69.68 -38.56 -83.53
CA VAL A 11 69.94 -37.53 -82.52
C VAL A 11 68.72 -36.62 -82.35
N ASP A 12 68.07 -36.20 -83.43
CA ASP A 12 66.84 -35.42 -83.39
C ASP A 12 65.66 -36.21 -82.78
N ASP A 13 65.53 -37.50 -83.14
CA ASP A 13 64.54 -38.44 -82.58
C ASP A 13 64.75 -38.67 -81.06
N LEU A 14 65.97 -38.46 -80.55
CA LEU A 14 66.30 -38.52 -79.11
C LEU A 14 66.19 -37.16 -78.40
N LEU A 15 66.55 -36.06 -79.07
CA LEU A 15 66.58 -34.71 -78.49
C LEU A 15 65.19 -34.08 -78.38
N GLN A 16 64.31 -34.28 -79.36
CA GLN A 16 62.98 -33.66 -79.36
C GLN A 16 62.09 -34.12 -78.19
N PRO A 17 61.96 -35.43 -77.86
CA PRO A 17 61.19 -35.87 -76.70
C PRO A 17 61.72 -35.32 -75.38
N THR A 18 63.05 -35.23 -75.21
CA THR A 18 63.68 -34.67 -74.01
C THR A 18 63.46 -33.16 -73.89
N THR A 19 63.46 -32.44 -75.02
CA THR A 19 63.11 -31.01 -75.07
C THR A 19 61.65 -30.80 -74.68
N GLU A 20 60.74 -31.64 -75.17
CA GLU A 20 59.31 -31.60 -74.81
C GLU A 20 59.05 -31.94 -73.35
N VAL A 21 59.76 -32.91 -72.76
CA VAL A 21 59.72 -33.18 -71.31
C VAL A 21 60.15 -31.93 -70.54
N THR A 22 61.27 -31.30 -70.93
CA THR A 22 61.80 -30.10 -70.26
C THR A 22 60.82 -28.94 -70.32
N ARG A 23 60.27 -28.65 -71.51
CA ARG A 23 59.23 -27.61 -71.71
C ARG A 23 58.01 -27.87 -70.83
N THR A 24 57.55 -29.11 -70.78
CA THR A 24 56.35 -29.49 -70.02
C THR A 24 56.60 -29.37 -68.51
N ILE A 25 57.77 -29.80 -68.02
CA ILE A 25 58.16 -29.64 -66.61
C ILE A 25 58.32 -28.15 -66.26
N GLU A 26 58.89 -27.34 -67.15
CA GLU A 26 58.99 -25.89 -66.97
C GLU A 26 57.61 -25.23 -66.87
N ALA A 27 56.65 -25.62 -67.72
CA ALA A 27 55.27 -25.16 -67.63
C ALA A 27 54.62 -25.54 -66.29
N VAL A 28 54.82 -26.78 -65.81
CA VAL A 28 54.35 -27.23 -64.49
C VAL A 28 54.99 -26.42 -63.36
N ALA A 29 56.29 -26.14 -63.44
CA ALA A 29 57.02 -25.34 -62.44
C ALA A 29 56.50 -23.89 -62.36
N GLN A 30 56.00 -23.35 -63.46
CA GLN A 30 55.35 -22.03 -63.52
C GLN A 30 53.85 -22.07 -63.13
N GLY A 31 53.32 -23.24 -62.76
CA GLY A 31 51.91 -23.43 -62.39
C GLY A 31 50.96 -23.58 -63.59
N ASN A 32 51.47 -23.68 -64.82
CA ASN A 32 50.66 -23.89 -66.02
C ASN A 32 50.43 -25.39 -66.29
N LEU A 33 49.29 -25.89 -65.83
CA LEU A 33 48.89 -27.30 -65.95
C LEU A 33 48.04 -27.60 -67.18
N MET A 34 47.87 -26.62 -68.09
CA MET A 34 47.03 -26.76 -69.29
C MET A 34 47.80 -27.29 -70.51
N GLN A 35 49.12 -27.48 -70.39
CA GLN A 35 49.99 -27.88 -71.49
C GLN A 35 50.54 -29.30 -71.26
N PRO A 36 49.82 -30.36 -71.69
CA PRO A 36 50.35 -31.71 -71.64
C PRO A 36 51.52 -31.91 -72.61
N MET A 37 52.36 -32.89 -72.32
CA MET A 37 53.37 -33.38 -73.24
C MET A 37 52.70 -34.05 -74.44
N ARG A 38 53.21 -33.79 -75.65
CA ARG A 38 52.72 -34.44 -76.87
C ARG A 38 53.10 -35.93 -76.86
N LEU A 39 52.19 -36.77 -77.36
CA LEU A 39 52.42 -38.23 -77.46
C LEU A 39 52.94 -38.65 -78.84
N ASP A 40 53.16 -37.67 -79.72
CA ASP A 40 53.65 -37.80 -81.09
C ASP A 40 54.72 -36.75 -81.38
N VAL A 41 55.57 -37.08 -82.34
CA VAL A 41 56.62 -36.23 -82.90
C VAL A 41 56.49 -36.28 -84.42
N ASP A 42 56.23 -35.14 -85.07
CA ASP A 42 56.00 -35.03 -86.52
C ASP A 42 55.02 -36.07 -87.09
N GLY A 43 53.94 -36.35 -86.35
CA GLY A 43 52.89 -37.30 -86.73
C GLY A 43 53.23 -38.78 -86.47
N ARG A 44 54.40 -39.08 -85.90
CA ARG A 44 54.80 -40.42 -85.47
C ARG A 44 54.58 -40.58 -83.96
N PRO A 45 53.89 -41.65 -83.50
CA PRO A 45 53.72 -41.88 -82.07
C PRO A 45 55.05 -42.11 -81.38
N LEU A 46 55.22 -41.54 -80.19
CA LEU A 46 56.31 -41.93 -79.29
C LEU A 46 56.22 -43.43 -79.02
N LYS A 47 57.37 -44.09 -78.89
CA LYS A 47 57.45 -45.54 -78.59
C LYS A 47 58.39 -45.80 -77.42
N GLY A 48 58.22 -46.96 -76.78
CA GLY A 48 59.08 -47.41 -75.69
C GLY A 48 59.09 -46.45 -74.49
N GLU A 49 60.26 -46.17 -73.94
CA GLU A 49 60.45 -45.37 -72.73
C GLU A 49 60.05 -43.89 -72.87
N PHE A 50 60.07 -43.32 -74.08
CA PHE A 50 59.61 -41.95 -74.31
C PHE A 50 58.08 -41.83 -74.20
N LEU A 51 57.35 -42.81 -74.76
CA LEU A 51 55.89 -42.88 -74.60
C LEU A 51 55.51 -43.07 -73.14
N ARG A 52 56.25 -43.94 -72.44
CA ARG A 52 56.06 -44.18 -71.00
C ARG A 52 56.28 -42.90 -70.19
N SER A 53 57.37 -42.18 -70.44
CA SER A 53 57.69 -40.92 -69.78
C SER A 53 56.63 -39.84 -70.05
N ALA A 54 56.22 -39.67 -71.31
CA ALA A 54 55.16 -38.73 -71.69
C ALA A 54 53.82 -39.05 -71.02
N THR A 55 53.49 -40.35 -70.93
CA THR A 55 52.27 -40.80 -70.25
C THR A 55 52.32 -40.52 -68.75
N ILE A 56 53.47 -40.73 -68.10
CA ILE A 56 53.66 -40.45 -66.67
C ILE A 56 53.55 -38.93 -66.40
N VAL A 57 54.25 -38.12 -67.19
CA VAL A 57 54.21 -36.64 -67.08
C VAL A 57 52.79 -36.12 -67.30
N ASN A 58 52.07 -36.62 -68.30
CA ASN A 58 50.66 -36.24 -68.54
C ASN A 58 49.73 -36.68 -67.42
N THR A 59 49.95 -37.88 -66.85
CA THR A 59 49.19 -38.34 -65.70
C THR A 59 49.42 -37.45 -64.48
N MET A 60 50.68 -37.05 -64.23
CA MET A 60 51.04 -36.11 -63.17
C MET A 60 50.37 -34.74 -63.36
N ILE A 61 50.41 -34.18 -64.57
CA ILE A 61 49.75 -32.89 -64.89
C ILE A 61 48.24 -32.98 -64.67
N LYS A 62 47.62 -34.08 -65.10
CA LYS A 62 46.19 -34.31 -64.89
C LYS A 62 45.84 -34.36 -63.40
N GLN A 63 46.62 -35.09 -62.60
CA GLN A 63 46.43 -35.17 -61.15
C GLN A 63 46.61 -33.80 -60.47
N LEU A 64 47.67 -33.06 -60.83
CA LEU A 64 47.93 -31.71 -60.34
C LEU A 64 46.78 -30.74 -60.67
N SER A 65 46.24 -30.82 -61.89
CA SER A 65 45.17 -29.95 -62.37
C SER A 65 43.87 -30.21 -61.61
N ILE A 66 43.51 -31.48 -61.44
CA ILE A 66 42.33 -31.89 -60.65
C ILE A 66 42.48 -31.44 -59.19
N PHE A 67 43.63 -31.71 -58.57
CA PHE A 67 43.88 -31.30 -57.18
C PHE A 67 43.78 -29.78 -57.01
N THR A 68 44.43 -29.01 -57.89
CA THR A 68 44.45 -27.54 -57.82
C THR A 68 43.04 -26.97 -57.99
N SER A 69 42.26 -27.51 -58.93
CA SER A 69 40.86 -27.13 -59.12
C SER A 69 40.02 -27.42 -57.87
N GLU A 70 40.17 -28.60 -57.27
CA GLU A 70 39.40 -29.02 -56.10
C GLU A 70 39.76 -28.23 -54.85
N VAL A 71 41.05 -28.00 -54.58
CA VAL A 71 41.48 -27.16 -53.45
C VAL A 71 41.01 -25.72 -53.64
N THR A 72 41.10 -25.17 -54.85
CA THR A 72 40.60 -23.81 -55.15
C THR A 72 39.09 -23.72 -54.95
N ARG A 73 38.34 -24.75 -55.37
CA ARG A 73 36.90 -24.84 -55.18
C ARG A 73 36.52 -24.88 -53.70
N VAL A 74 37.14 -25.76 -52.91
CA VAL A 74 36.89 -25.89 -51.46
C VAL A 74 37.26 -24.61 -50.72
N ALA A 75 38.40 -24.01 -51.03
CA ALA A 75 38.83 -22.75 -50.43
C ALA A 75 37.83 -21.62 -50.72
N ARG A 76 37.29 -21.57 -51.94
CA ARG A 76 36.24 -20.61 -52.31
C ARG A 76 34.92 -20.91 -51.60
N GLU A 77 34.42 -22.14 -51.62
CA GLU A 77 33.15 -22.51 -51.01
C GLU A 77 33.14 -22.29 -49.49
N VAL A 78 34.13 -22.84 -48.80
CA VAL A 78 34.20 -22.82 -47.33
C VAL A 78 34.77 -21.49 -46.81
N GLY A 79 35.80 -20.95 -47.48
CA GLY A 79 36.51 -19.76 -47.01
C GLY A 79 35.92 -18.42 -47.46
N ILE A 80 35.26 -18.36 -48.62
CA ILE A 80 34.76 -17.09 -49.19
C ILE A 80 33.24 -17.05 -49.23
N GLU A 81 32.60 -18.09 -49.78
CA GLU A 81 31.14 -18.11 -49.98
C GLU A 81 30.37 -18.51 -48.72
N GLY A 82 31.04 -19.02 -47.68
CA GLY A 82 30.41 -19.48 -46.45
C GLY A 82 29.54 -20.73 -46.64
N LYS A 83 29.70 -21.45 -47.75
CA LYS A 83 29.02 -22.73 -48.02
C LYS A 83 29.72 -23.83 -47.22
N LEU A 84 29.29 -23.97 -45.98
CA LEU A 84 29.85 -24.94 -45.05
C LEU A 84 29.50 -26.38 -45.49
N GLY A 85 30.50 -27.25 -45.61
CA GLY A 85 30.37 -28.65 -46.01
C GLY A 85 31.10 -29.03 -47.31
N GLY A 86 31.73 -28.08 -47.99
CA GLY A 86 32.57 -28.34 -49.16
C GLY A 86 33.76 -29.23 -48.81
N GLN A 87 33.97 -30.31 -49.57
CA GLN A 87 35.11 -31.22 -49.47
C GLN A 87 35.71 -31.44 -50.85
N ALA A 88 37.03 -31.59 -50.91
CA ALA A 88 37.79 -31.91 -52.11
C ALA A 88 37.50 -33.37 -52.48
N GLN A 89 36.99 -33.57 -53.69
CA GLN A 89 36.65 -34.87 -54.24
C GLN A 89 37.62 -35.19 -55.37
N ILE A 90 38.73 -35.82 -55.01
CA ILE A 90 39.77 -36.22 -55.96
C ILE A 90 39.72 -37.74 -56.05
N GLY A 91 39.70 -38.30 -57.27
CA GLY A 91 39.75 -39.74 -57.53
C GLY A 91 41.04 -40.39 -57.00
N GLU A 92 41.28 -41.69 -57.26
CA GLU A 92 42.40 -42.47 -56.70
C GLU A 92 43.73 -41.69 -56.57
N VAL A 93 43.96 -41.12 -55.38
CA VAL A 93 45.19 -40.44 -54.99
C VAL A 93 45.90 -41.28 -53.95
N THR A 94 47.21 -41.37 -54.08
CA THR A 94 48.08 -42.15 -53.20
C THR A 94 49.25 -41.29 -52.73
N GLY A 95 49.90 -41.70 -51.64
CA GLY A 95 51.00 -40.95 -51.02
C GLY A 95 50.57 -39.54 -50.60
N VAL A 96 51.46 -38.57 -50.81
CA VAL A 96 51.29 -37.18 -50.34
C VAL A 96 50.00 -36.53 -50.85
N TRP A 97 49.52 -36.87 -52.04
CA TRP A 97 48.27 -36.34 -52.59
C TRP A 97 47.05 -36.74 -51.77
N LYS A 98 47.06 -37.96 -51.25
CA LYS A 98 46.01 -38.44 -50.34
C LYS A 98 46.08 -37.68 -49.02
N ASP A 99 47.26 -37.60 -48.42
CA ASP A 99 47.47 -36.93 -47.14
C ASP A 99 47.06 -35.44 -47.19
N LEU A 100 47.38 -34.75 -48.28
CA LEU A 100 46.97 -33.36 -48.50
C LEU A 100 45.45 -33.21 -48.69
N THR A 101 44.84 -34.10 -49.48
CA THR A 101 43.38 -34.10 -49.68
C THR A 101 42.64 -34.35 -48.36
N GLU A 102 43.10 -35.31 -47.58
CA GLU A 102 42.56 -35.60 -46.24
C GLU A 102 42.76 -34.42 -45.29
N SER A 103 43.92 -33.76 -45.33
CA SER A 103 44.19 -32.58 -44.51
C SER A 103 43.29 -31.39 -44.86
N VAL A 104 43.08 -31.11 -46.15
CA VAL A 104 42.16 -30.06 -46.62
C VAL A 104 40.73 -30.38 -46.22
N ASN A 105 40.30 -31.64 -46.37
CA ASN A 105 38.97 -32.09 -45.98
C ASN A 105 38.75 -32.03 -44.47
N LEU A 106 39.76 -32.36 -43.68
CA LEU A 106 39.73 -32.25 -42.22
C LEU A 106 39.63 -30.79 -41.78
N MET A 107 40.40 -29.89 -42.40
CA MET A 107 40.30 -28.45 -42.16
C MET A 107 38.90 -27.92 -42.50
N ALA A 108 38.41 -28.23 -43.70
CA ALA A 108 37.09 -27.79 -44.18
C ALA A 108 35.95 -28.33 -43.30
N SER A 109 36.03 -29.60 -42.89
CA SER A 109 35.06 -30.24 -42.00
C SER A 109 35.07 -29.62 -40.61
N ASN A 110 36.25 -29.39 -40.03
CA ASN A 110 36.38 -28.73 -38.72
C ASN A 110 35.80 -27.31 -38.76
N LEU A 111 36.20 -26.48 -39.72
CA LEU A 111 35.67 -25.12 -39.86
C LEU A 111 34.14 -25.13 -40.07
N THR A 112 33.64 -26.04 -40.89
CA THR A 112 32.20 -26.24 -41.13
C THR A 112 31.45 -26.54 -39.84
N ALA A 113 31.92 -27.54 -39.08
CA ALA A 113 31.26 -27.94 -37.84
C ALA A 113 31.29 -26.84 -36.79
N GLN A 114 32.43 -26.15 -36.66
CA GLN A 114 32.64 -25.09 -35.68
C GLN A 114 31.75 -23.87 -35.95
N VAL A 115 31.80 -23.33 -37.17
CA VAL A 115 31.02 -22.14 -37.54
C VAL A 115 29.52 -22.44 -37.54
N ARG A 116 29.10 -23.63 -38.01
CA ARG A 116 27.68 -24.02 -38.00
C ARG A 116 27.12 -24.08 -36.58
N ASN A 117 27.86 -24.67 -35.64
CA ASN A 117 27.39 -24.76 -34.25
C ASN A 117 27.35 -23.39 -33.55
N ILE A 118 28.33 -22.51 -33.82
CA ILE A 118 28.30 -21.13 -33.34
C ILE A 118 27.07 -20.40 -33.88
N ALA A 119 26.79 -20.52 -35.17
CA ALA A 119 25.62 -19.90 -35.79
C ALA A 119 24.31 -20.40 -35.18
N GLU A 120 24.17 -21.72 -35.01
CA GLU A 120 22.98 -22.33 -34.37
C GLU A 120 22.73 -21.78 -32.96
N VAL A 121 23.77 -21.73 -32.13
CA VAL A 121 23.65 -21.21 -30.75
C VAL A 121 23.35 -19.72 -30.75
N THR A 122 23.98 -18.94 -31.62
CA THR A 122 23.74 -17.49 -31.71
C THR A 122 22.32 -17.18 -32.20
N ILE A 123 21.80 -17.95 -33.16
CA ILE A 123 20.40 -17.85 -33.62
C ILE A 123 19.44 -18.26 -32.51
N ALA A 124 19.74 -19.32 -31.75
CA ALA A 124 18.93 -19.73 -30.61
C ALA A 124 18.84 -18.63 -29.54
N VAL A 125 19.97 -18.02 -29.18
CA VAL A 125 20.04 -16.90 -28.24
C VAL A 125 19.25 -15.69 -28.74
N ALA A 126 19.36 -15.36 -30.03
CA ALA A 126 18.59 -14.28 -30.65
C ALA A 126 17.07 -14.54 -30.59
N ASN A 127 16.66 -15.80 -30.64
CA ASN A 127 15.27 -16.23 -30.48
C ASN A 127 14.85 -16.41 -29.00
N GLY A 128 15.73 -16.12 -28.04
CA GLY A 128 15.46 -16.24 -26.60
C GLY A 128 15.68 -17.64 -26.01
N ASP A 129 16.16 -18.61 -26.79
CA ASP A 129 16.54 -19.92 -26.27
C ASP A 129 17.97 -19.90 -25.70
N LEU A 130 18.05 -19.69 -24.39
CA LEU A 130 19.30 -19.65 -23.62
C LEU A 130 19.72 -21.04 -23.08
N SER A 131 19.06 -22.11 -23.54
CA SER A 131 19.41 -23.49 -23.14
C SER A 131 20.56 -24.07 -23.96
N LYS A 132 20.81 -23.50 -25.16
CA LYS A 132 21.81 -23.97 -26.11
C LYS A 132 23.20 -23.46 -25.73
N LYS A 133 24.21 -24.30 -25.93
CA LYS A 133 25.63 -23.96 -25.76
C LYS A 133 26.44 -24.53 -26.91
N ILE A 134 27.55 -23.88 -27.21
CA ILE A 134 28.53 -24.41 -28.16
C ILE A 134 29.24 -25.57 -27.47
N THR A 135 29.13 -26.77 -28.04
CA THR A 135 29.67 -28.01 -27.46
C THR A 135 30.81 -28.60 -28.27
N VAL A 136 30.93 -28.23 -29.56
CA VAL A 136 31.97 -28.72 -30.48
C VAL A 136 33.39 -28.51 -29.91
N ASP A 137 34.27 -29.46 -30.17
CA ASP A 137 35.69 -29.37 -29.76
C ASP A 137 36.43 -28.36 -30.66
N VAL A 138 37.08 -27.40 -30.02
CA VAL A 138 37.68 -26.23 -30.66
C VAL A 138 38.97 -25.88 -29.94
N ARG A 139 39.93 -25.31 -30.68
CA ARG A 139 41.24 -24.91 -30.15
C ARG A 139 41.58 -23.51 -30.64
N GLY A 140 42.57 -22.88 -30.00
CA GLY A 140 43.04 -21.55 -30.37
C GLY A 140 41.96 -20.48 -30.25
N GLU A 141 41.87 -19.59 -31.24
CA GLU A 141 40.94 -18.45 -31.25
C GLU A 141 39.46 -18.89 -31.25
N ILE A 142 39.14 -20.02 -31.88
CA ILE A 142 37.76 -20.55 -31.87
C ILE A 142 37.37 -21.03 -30.47
N LEU A 143 38.31 -21.52 -29.66
CA LEU A 143 38.04 -21.84 -28.26
C LEU A 143 37.71 -20.58 -27.46
N GLN A 144 38.48 -19.50 -27.63
CA GLN A 144 38.18 -18.22 -26.97
C GLN A 144 36.80 -17.69 -27.38
N LEU A 145 36.44 -17.81 -28.65
CA LEU A 145 35.11 -17.43 -29.14
C LEU A 145 34.00 -18.30 -28.51
N LYS A 146 34.19 -19.62 -28.46
CA LYS A 146 33.27 -20.56 -27.78
C LYS A 146 33.07 -20.17 -26.32
N GLU A 147 34.16 -19.92 -25.60
CA GLU A 147 34.11 -19.54 -24.18
C GLU A 147 33.37 -18.21 -24.00
N ALA A 148 33.72 -17.18 -24.78
CA ALA A 148 33.06 -15.88 -24.72
C ALA A 148 31.55 -15.97 -24.98
N ILE A 149 31.13 -16.69 -26.02
CA ILE A 149 29.71 -16.88 -26.33
C ILE A 149 29.03 -17.69 -25.22
N ASN A 150 29.60 -18.81 -24.78
CA ASN A 150 28.99 -19.63 -23.73
C ASN A 150 28.86 -18.87 -22.41
N THR A 151 29.84 -18.03 -22.05
CA THR A 151 29.77 -17.15 -20.88
C THR A 151 28.67 -16.11 -21.04
N MET A 152 28.52 -15.49 -22.22
CA MET A 152 27.42 -14.56 -22.50
C MET A 152 26.05 -15.25 -22.36
N VAL A 153 25.88 -16.46 -22.90
CA VAL A 153 24.63 -17.22 -22.75
C VAL A 153 24.33 -17.53 -21.28
N GLU A 154 25.34 -17.90 -20.50
CA GLU A 154 25.16 -18.19 -19.07
C GLU A 154 24.77 -16.94 -18.27
N GLN A 155 25.39 -15.79 -18.55
CA GLN A 155 25.05 -14.52 -17.93
C GLN A 155 23.61 -14.09 -18.26
N LEU A 156 23.22 -14.18 -19.54
CA LEU A 156 21.86 -13.93 -20.01
C LEU A 156 20.84 -14.83 -19.30
N ARG A 157 21.14 -16.13 -19.22
CA ARG A 157 20.26 -17.12 -18.59
C ARG A 157 20.08 -16.85 -17.10
N SER A 158 21.18 -16.58 -16.40
CA SER A 158 21.17 -16.26 -14.97
C SER A 158 20.39 -14.98 -14.70
N PHE A 159 20.63 -13.92 -15.49
CA PHE A 159 19.89 -12.66 -15.36
C PHE A 159 18.39 -12.84 -15.63
N ALA A 160 18.01 -13.56 -16.69
CA ALA A 160 16.61 -13.80 -17.02
C ALA A 160 15.88 -14.59 -15.92
N ALA A 161 16.52 -15.63 -15.36
CA ALA A 161 15.98 -16.38 -14.23
C ALA A 161 15.77 -15.47 -13.01
N GLU A 162 16.74 -14.61 -12.74
CA GLU A 162 16.74 -13.78 -11.56
C GLU A 162 15.73 -12.62 -11.63
N VAL A 163 15.61 -11.96 -12.78
CA VAL A 163 14.55 -10.98 -13.02
C VAL A 163 13.18 -11.62 -12.90
N THR A 164 12.98 -12.81 -13.46
CA THR A 164 11.71 -13.55 -13.35
C THR A 164 11.38 -13.86 -11.89
N ARG A 165 12.38 -14.29 -11.12
CA ARG A 165 12.22 -14.61 -9.69
C ARG A 165 11.86 -13.36 -8.88
N VAL A 166 12.63 -12.27 -9.02
CA VAL A 166 12.38 -11.02 -8.27
C VAL A 166 11.05 -10.39 -8.64
N ALA A 167 10.70 -10.38 -9.93
CA ALA A 167 9.40 -9.88 -10.40
C ALA A 167 8.24 -10.68 -9.77
N ARG A 168 8.37 -12.00 -9.68
CA ARG A 168 7.37 -12.85 -9.05
C ARG A 168 7.30 -12.62 -7.53
N GLU A 169 8.44 -12.64 -6.83
CA GLU A 169 8.48 -12.48 -5.37
C GLU A 169 7.97 -11.11 -4.92
N VAL A 170 8.52 -10.04 -5.49
CA VAL A 170 8.21 -8.66 -5.05
C VAL A 170 6.93 -8.15 -5.70
N GLY A 171 6.71 -8.44 -6.99
CA GLY A 171 5.60 -7.91 -7.75
C GLY A 171 4.30 -8.72 -7.64
N THR A 172 4.37 -10.05 -7.49
CA THR A 172 3.17 -10.91 -7.47
C THR A 172 2.89 -11.51 -6.09
N GLU A 173 3.90 -12.08 -5.44
CA GLU A 173 3.74 -12.75 -4.14
C GLU A 173 3.75 -11.77 -2.95
N GLY A 174 4.17 -10.52 -3.17
CA GLY A 174 4.27 -9.50 -2.12
C GLY A 174 5.36 -9.80 -1.07
N ARG A 175 6.31 -10.69 -1.39
CA ARG A 175 7.48 -11.00 -0.54
C ARG A 175 8.52 -9.89 -0.71
N LEU A 176 8.32 -8.82 0.04
CA LEU A 176 9.15 -7.62 -0.02
C LEU A 176 10.58 -7.89 0.51
N GLY A 177 11.59 -7.48 -0.27
CA GLY A 177 13.01 -7.60 0.06
C GLY A 177 13.80 -8.51 -0.88
N GLY A 178 13.16 -9.10 -1.89
CA GLY A 178 13.84 -9.86 -2.93
C GLY A 178 14.82 -8.98 -3.72
N GLN A 179 16.03 -9.49 -3.94
CA GLN A 179 17.08 -8.85 -4.74
C GLN A 179 17.63 -9.82 -5.75
N ALA A 180 17.96 -9.31 -6.93
CA ALA A 180 18.64 -10.00 -7.99
C ALA A 180 20.13 -10.14 -7.69
N VAL A 181 20.62 -11.38 -7.68
CA VAL A 181 22.03 -11.73 -7.54
C VAL A 181 22.46 -12.51 -8.78
N VAL A 182 23.24 -11.86 -9.65
CA VAL A 182 23.80 -12.49 -10.86
C VAL A 182 25.32 -12.54 -10.73
N PRO A 183 25.93 -13.72 -10.50
CA PRO A 183 27.39 -13.83 -10.33
C PRO A 183 28.15 -13.44 -11.59
N GLY A 184 29.30 -12.78 -11.43
CA GLY A 184 30.23 -12.52 -12.53
C GLY A 184 29.75 -11.51 -13.57
N VAL A 185 28.73 -10.70 -13.27
CA VAL A 185 28.27 -9.62 -14.16
C VAL A 185 29.12 -8.36 -14.00
N GLY A 186 29.45 -7.74 -15.12
CA GLY A 186 30.13 -6.45 -15.21
C GLY A 186 29.55 -5.60 -16.34
N GLY A 187 29.91 -4.32 -16.37
CA GLY A 187 29.38 -3.36 -17.36
C GLY A 187 27.84 -3.29 -17.33
N THR A 188 27.22 -3.27 -18.50
CA THR A 188 25.76 -3.14 -18.66
C THR A 188 24.95 -4.17 -17.87
N TRP A 189 25.46 -5.41 -17.72
CA TRP A 189 24.78 -6.46 -16.95
C TRP A 189 24.69 -6.13 -15.46
N LYS A 190 25.73 -5.51 -14.92
CA LYS A 190 25.75 -5.04 -13.55
C LYS A 190 24.76 -3.88 -13.38
N ASP A 191 24.78 -2.91 -14.28
CA ASP A 191 23.88 -1.76 -14.23
C ASP A 191 22.40 -2.19 -14.29
N LEU A 192 22.07 -3.17 -15.14
CA LEU A 192 20.72 -3.73 -15.20
C LEU A 192 20.31 -4.45 -13.91
N THR A 193 21.22 -5.24 -13.33
CA THR A 193 20.98 -5.92 -12.05
C THR A 193 20.76 -4.92 -10.92
N ASP A 194 21.60 -3.88 -10.86
CA ASP A 194 21.52 -2.82 -9.85
C ASP A 194 20.22 -2.00 -9.99
N ASN A 195 19.75 -1.75 -11.21
CA ASN A 195 18.45 -1.09 -11.47
C ASN A 195 17.25 -1.94 -11.02
N VAL A 196 17.25 -3.26 -11.30
CA VAL A 196 16.20 -4.17 -10.82
C VAL A 196 16.17 -4.20 -9.29
N ASN A 197 17.34 -4.22 -8.66
CA ASN A 197 17.47 -4.14 -7.20
C ASN A 197 16.96 -2.83 -6.62
N LEU A 198 17.25 -1.70 -7.27
CA LEU A 198 16.76 -0.39 -6.86
C LEU A 198 15.23 -0.32 -6.95
N LEU A 199 14.64 -0.85 -8.03
CA LEU A 199 13.18 -0.95 -8.18
C LEU A 199 12.55 -1.81 -7.07
N ALA A 200 13.09 -3.00 -6.82
CA ALA A 200 12.60 -3.90 -5.78
C ALA A 200 12.75 -3.30 -4.37
N ALA A 201 13.87 -2.62 -4.08
CA ALA A 201 14.12 -1.97 -2.81
C ALA A 201 13.18 -0.77 -2.56
N ASN A 202 12.92 0.03 -3.59
CA ASN A 202 11.98 1.15 -3.51
C ASN A 202 10.56 0.65 -3.21
N LEU A 203 10.06 -0.32 -4.00
CA LEU A 203 8.73 -0.90 -3.76
C LEU A 203 8.63 -1.53 -2.37
N THR A 204 9.66 -2.27 -1.95
CA THR A 204 9.74 -2.87 -0.62
C THR A 204 9.62 -1.82 0.48
N THR A 205 10.43 -0.76 0.40
CA THR A 205 10.46 0.29 1.43
C THR A 205 9.13 1.03 1.49
N GLN A 206 8.58 1.38 0.33
CA GLN A 206 7.32 2.12 0.21
C GLN A 206 6.13 1.32 0.77
N VAL A 207 5.93 0.09 0.31
CA VAL A 207 4.80 -0.75 0.72
C VAL A 207 4.92 -1.13 2.20
N ARG A 208 6.12 -1.45 2.68
CA ARG A 208 6.34 -1.78 4.10
C ARG A 208 6.02 -0.61 5.03
N ASN A 209 6.42 0.61 4.68
CA ASN A 209 6.08 1.80 5.48
C ASN A 209 4.57 2.07 5.51
N ILE A 210 3.89 1.91 4.36
CA ILE A 210 2.43 2.02 4.31
C ILE A 210 1.78 0.98 5.23
N ALA A 211 2.19 -0.29 5.12
CA ALA A 211 1.66 -1.37 5.94
C ALA A 211 1.87 -1.14 7.44
N GLU A 212 3.03 -0.62 7.85
CA GLU A 212 3.30 -0.30 9.26
C GLU A 212 2.37 0.79 9.79
N VAL A 213 2.17 1.87 9.03
CA VAL A 213 1.32 2.99 9.44
C VAL A 213 -0.14 2.57 9.46
N THR A 214 -0.64 1.87 8.44
CA THR A 214 -2.03 1.39 8.45
C THR A 214 -2.29 0.36 9.55
N THR A 215 -1.31 -0.49 9.88
CA THR A 215 -1.39 -1.39 11.03
C THR A 215 -1.44 -0.63 12.36
N ALA A 216 -0.65 0.45 12.49
CA ALA A 216 -0.65 1.29 13.69
C ALA A 216 -2.00 1.99 13.87
N VAL A 217 -2.54 2.58 12.80
CA VAL A 217 -3.86 3.22 12.78
C VAL A 217 -4.95 2.21 13.15
N ALA A 218 -4.90 0.99 12.61
CA ALA A 218 -5.84 -0.09 12.95
C ALA A 218 -5.77 -0.50 14.44
N ARG A 219 -4.62 -0.28 15.10
CA ARG A 219 -4.43 -0.50 16.54
C ARG A 219 -4.73 0.75 17.39
N GLY A 220 -5.18 1.84 16.77
CA GLY A 220 -5.49 3.10 17.44
C GLY A 220 -4.29 4.02 17.68
N ASP A 221 -3.10 3.69 17.17
CA ASP A 221 -1.93 4.57 17.22
C ASP A 221 -1.97 5.55 16.04
N LEU A 222 -2.51 6.74 16.29
CA LEU A 222 -2.65 7.83 15.34
C LEU A 222 -1.44 8.78 15.34
N SER A 223 -0.37 8.45 16.07
CA SER A 223 0.86 9.25 16.10
C SER A 223 1.79 8.95 14.92
N ARG A 224 1.59 7.79 14.26
CA ARG A 224 2.44 7.33 13.17
C ARG A 224 1.99 7.88 11.82
N LYS A 225 2.96 8.34 11.04
CA LYS A 225 2.78 8.81 9.66
C LYS A 225 3.76 8.14 8.72
N ILE A 226 3.40 8.11 7.45
CA ILE A 226 4.33 7.71 6.38
C ILE A 226 5.30 8.87 6.18
N THR A 227 6.59 8.64 6.43
CA THR A 227 7.64 9.66 6.34
C THR A 227 8.58 9.48 5.14
N VAL A 228 8.67 8.26 4.60
CA VAL A 228 9.54 7.93 3.46
C VAL A 228 9.34 8.88 2.28
N ASP A 229 10.45 9.24 1.63
CA ASP A 229 10.43 10.07 0.44
C ASP A 229 9.92 9.26 -0.76
N VAL A 230 8.87 9.77 -1.39
CA VAL A 230 8.12 9.08 -2.45
C VAL A 230 7.64 10.11 -3.46
N LYS A 231 7.45 9.68 -4.70
CA LYS A 231 7.08 10.54 -5.84
C LYS A 231 5.92 9.92 -6.60
N GLY A 232 5.26 10.73 -7.43
CA GLY A 232 4.14 10.28 -8.28
C GLY A 232 2.96 9.74 -7.46
N GLU A 233 2.33 8.67 -7.95
CA GLU A 233 1.13 8.07 -7.35
C GLU A 233 1.36 7.60 -5.90
N ILE A 234 2.58 7.17 -5.55
CA ILE A 234 2.90 6.78 -4.17
C ILE A 234 2.93 8.00 -3.23
N LEU A 235 3.29 9.19 -3.74
CA LEU A 235 3.19 10.43 -2.95
C LEU A 235 1.73 10.81 -2.70
N GLU A 236 0.86 10.67 -3.69
CA GLU A 236 -0.57 10.91 -3.52
C GLU A 236 -1.18 9.93 -2.50
N LEU A 237 -0.80 8.65 -2.56
CA LEU A 237 -1.19 7.65 -1.57
C LEU A 237 -0.69 8.00 -0.17
N LYS A 238 0.60 8.37 -0.03
CA LYS A 238 1.18 8.84 1.24
C LYS A 238 0.38 10.02 1.81
N ASN A 239 0.10 11.03 0.99
CA ASN A 239 -0.63 12.22 1.41
C ASN A 239 -2.07 11.90 1.82
N THR A 240 -2.74 11.02 1.08
CA THR A 240 -4.10 10.56 1.38
C THR A 240 -4.15 9.84 2.73
N ILE A 241 -3.25 8.89 2.96
CA ILE A 241 -3.17 8.15 4.23
C ILE A 241 -2.80 9.11 5.38
N ASN A 242 -1.80 9.97 5.21
CA ASN A 242 -1.41 10.91 6.26
C ASN A 242 -2.54 11.88 6.60
N THR A 243 -3.31 12.34 5.61
CA THR A 243 -4.48 13.20 5.82
C THR A 243 -5.58 12.45 6.58
N MET A 244 -5.82 11.18 6.26
CA MET A 244 -6.76 10.33 7.01
C MET A 244 -6.31 10.18 8.48
N VAL A 245 -5.02 9.95 8.73
CA VAL A 245 -4.47 9.89 10.10
C VAL A 245 -4.68 11.20 10.83
N ASP A 246 -4.44 12.34 10.19
CA ASP A 246 -4.65 13.66 10.78
C ASP A 246 -6.12 13.92 11.14
N GLN A 247 -7.04 13.56 10.25
CA GLN A 247 -8.48 13.68 10.49
C GLN A 247 -8.94 12.78 11.66
N LEU A 248 -8.48 11.54 11.69
CA LEU A 248 -8.75 10.60 12.78
C LEU A 248 -8.24 11.13 14.12
N ASN A 249 -7.02 11.65 14.15
CA ASN A 249 -6.39 12.14 15.37
C ASN A 249 -7.09 13.40 15.89
N ALA A 250 -7.42 14.34 14.99
CA ALA A 250 -8.19 15.53 15.33
C ALA A 250 -9.58 15.18 15.88
N PHE A 251 -10.29 14.25 15.23
CA PHE A 251 -11.58 13.77 15.70
C PHE A 251 -11.50 13.11 17.08
N ALA A 252 -10.53 12.20 17.29
CA ALA A 252 -10.36 11.51 18.56
C ALA A 252 -10.05 12.49 19.71
N SER A 253 -9.17 13.47 19.47
CA SER A 253 -8.87 14.54 20.42
C SER A 253 -10.12 15.33 20.78
N GLU A 254 -10.92 15.68 19.76
CA GLU A 254 -12.06 16.55 19.94
C GLU A 254 -13.23 15.88 20.65
N VAL A 255 -13.51 14.61 20.33
CA VAL A 255 -14.48 13.79 21.07
C VAL A 255 -14.07 13.66 22.53
N THR A 256 -12.78 13.39 22.79
CA THR A 256 -12.25 13.30 24.17
C THR A 256 -12.44 14.62 24.92
N ARG A 257 -12.17 15.76 24.25
CA ARG A 257 -12.32 17.09 24.84
C ARG A 257 -13.79 17.38 25.18
N VAL A 258 -14.72 17.19 24.24
CA VAL A 258 -16.15 17.46 24.45
C VAL A 258 -16.74 16.53 25.50
N ALA A 259 -16.37 15.25 25.50
CA ALA A 259 -16.81 14.30 26.52
C ALA A 259 -16.36 14.73 27.92
N ARG A 260 -15.11 15.18 28.07
CA ARG A 260 -14.60 15.72 29.34
C ARG A 260 -15.32 17.00 29.74
N GLU A 261 -15.41 17.99 28.86
CA GLU A 261 -16.00 19.30 29.18
C GLU A 261 -17.49 19.21 29.51
N VAL A 262 -18.28 18.59 28.64
CA VAL A 262 -19.74 18.53 28.80
C VAL A 262 -20.15 17.41 29.74
N GLY A 263 -19.50 16.25 29.65
CA GLY A 263 -19.89 15.06 30.40
C GLY A 263 -19.29 14.97 31.81
N THR A 264 -18.04 15.40 32.02
CA THR A 264 -17.35 15.26 33.32
C THR A 264 -17.25 16.58 34.08
N GLU A 265 -16.87 17.67 33.41
CA GLU A 265 -16.64 18.97 34.06
C GLU A 265 -17.92 19.81 34.19
N GLY A 266 -19.01 19.43 33.51
CA GLY A 266 -20.25 20.19 33.49
C GLY A 266 -20.13 21.56 32.81
N ARG A 267 -19.08 21.79 32.01
CA ARG A 267 -18.90 22.98 31.19
C ARG A 267 -19.79 22.89 29.95
N LEU A 268 -21.05 23.27 30.15
CA LEU A 268 -22.08 23.20 29.12
C LEU A 268 -21.84 24.19 27.97
N GLY A 269 -21.98 23.72 26.73
CA GLY A 269 -21.78 24.49 25.50
C GLY A 269 -20.55 24.09 24.69
N GLY A 270 -19.75 23.12 25.16
CA GLY A 270 -18.65 22.56 24.38
C GLY A 270 -19.16 21.87 23.11
N GLN A 271 -18.54 22.17 21.98
CA GLN A 271 -18.83 21.58 20.67
C GLN A 271 -17.55 21.11 20.01
N ALA A 272 -17.63 19.98 19.31
CA ALA A 272 -16.57 19.43 18.50
C ALA A 272 -16.40 20.24 17.20
N ALA A 273 -15.17 20.70 16.96
CA ALA A 273 -14.74 21.36 15.75
C ALA A 273 -13.56 20.58 15.13
N VAL A 274 -13.84 19.79 14.09
CA VAL A 274 -12.83 19.02 13.37
C VAL A 274 -12.67 19.60 11.95
N PRO A 275 -11.53 20.23 11.62
CA PRO A 275 -11.33 20.84 10.30
C PRO A 275 -11.30 19.80 9.17
N GLY A 276 -11.88 20.15 8.02
CA GLY A 276 -11.75 19.36 6.80
C GLY A 276 -12.49 18.01 6.81
N VAL A 277 -13.40 17.78 7.75
CA VAL A 277 -14.25 16.58 7.78
C VAL A 277 -15.37 16.66 6.74
N ALA A 278 -15.62 15.54 6.07
CA ALA A 278 -16.70 15.36 5.11
C ALA A 278 -17.27 13.95 5.23
N GLY A 279 -18.46 13.72 4.64
CA GLY A 279 -19.16 12.44 4.70
C GLY A 279 -19.36 11.95 6.14
N THR A 280 -19.07 10.68 6.39
CA THR A 280 -19.27 10.05 7.71
C THR A 280 -18.55 10.78 8.86
N TRP A 281 -17.39 11.40 8.61
CA TRP A 281 -16.68 12.17 9.64
C TRP A 281 -17.43 13.41 10.07
N LYS A 282 -18.08 14.08 9.10
CA LYS A 282 -18.94 15.22 9.38
C LYS A 282 -20.18 14.78 10.14
N ASP A 283 -20.83 13.70 9.71
CA ASP A 283 -22.03 13.17 10.37
C ASP A 283 -21.75 12.81 11.84
N LEU A 284 -20.61 12.16 12.12
CA LEU A 284 -20.21 11.84 13.49
C LEU A 284 -19.95 13.09 14.33
N THR A 285 -19.29 14.10 13.76
CA THR A 285 -19.04 15.39 14.45
C THR A 285 -20.36 16.10 14.77
N ASP A 286 -21.29 16.15 13.81
CA ASP A 286 -22.60 16.78 13.95
C ASP A 286 -23.47 16.03 14.99
N ASN A 287 -23.35 14.70 15.08
CA ASN A 287 -24.01 13.89 16.11
C ASN A 287 -23.47 14.18 17.52
N VAL A 288 -22.15 14.27 17.70
CA VAL A 288 -21.54 14.65 18.99
C VAL A 288 -21.98 16.05 19.41
N ASN A 289 -22.03 16.99 18.48
CA ASN A 289 -22.52 18.35 18.71
C ASN A 289 -24.00 18.39 19.07
N SER A 290 -24.82 17.59 18.42
CA SER A 290 -26.25 17.48 18.72
C SER A 290 -26.47 16.93 20.13
N MET A 291 -25.72 15.88 20.52
CA MET A 291 -25.76 15.33 21.87
C MET A 291 -25.32 16.35 22.92
N ALA A 292 -24.17 17.01 22.72
CA ALA A 292 -23.65 18.02 23.64
C ALA A 292 -24.58 19.25 23.77
N GLY A 293 -25.17 19.68 22.65
CA GLY A 293 -26.13 20.78 22.60
C GLY A 293 -27.43 20.44 23.33
N ASN A 294 -27.97 19.23 23.13
CA ASN A 294 -29.15 18.75 23.85
C ASN A 294 -28.91 18.71 25.36
N LEU A 295 -27.83 18.07 25.81
CA LEU A 295 -27.49 18.01 27.24
C LEU A 295 -27.30 19.41 27.84
N THR A 296 -26.62 20.29 27.11
CA THR A 296 -26.41 21.69 27.51
C THR A 296 -27.73 22.43 27.71
N GLY A 297 -28.64 22.37 26.73
CA GLY A 297 -29.94 23.04 26.81
C GLY A 297 -30.80 22.50 27.95
N GLN A 298 -30.82 21.18 28.09
CA GLN A 298 -31.61 20.48 29.11
C GLN A 298 -31.15 20.83 30.53
N VAL A 299 -29.86 20.67 30.83
CA VAL A 299 -29.32 20.91 32.17
C VAL A 299 -29.37 22.40 32.51
N ARG A 300 -29.11 23.30 31.56
CA ARG A 300 -29.16 24.75 31.80
C ARG A 300 -30.57 25.24 32.15
N ASN A 301 -31.61 24.77 31.44
CA ASN A 301 -32.99 25.16 31.76
C ASN A 301 -33.43 24.63 33.14
N ILE A 302 -33.02 23.41 33.48
CA ILE A 302 -33.25 22.85 34.82
C ILE A 302 -32.56 23.70 35.90
N ALA A 303 -31.30 24.09 35.68
CA ALA A 303 -30.56 24.93 36.62
C ALA A 303 -31.19 26.32 36.79
N GLU A 304 -31.71 26.91 35.71
CA GLU A 304 -32.42 28.20 35.75
C GLU A 304 -33.68 28.13 36.63
N VAL A 305 -34.47 27.07 36.47
CA VAL A 305 -35.70 26.87 37.27
C VAL A 305 -35.36 26.57 38.72
N ALA A 306 -34.37 25.71 38.99
CA ALA A 306 -33.90 25.45 40.35
C ALA A 306 -33.39 26.73 41.04
N THR A 307 -32.69 27.59 40.30
CA THR A 307 -32.24 28.91 40.80
C THR A 307 -33.41 29.84 41.09
N ALA A 308 -34.45 29.82 40.25
CA ALA A 308 -35.66 30.61 40.47
C ALA A 308 -36.40 30.17 41.74
N ILE A 309 -36.57 28.85 41.92
CA ILE A 309 -37.13 28.25 43.15
C ILE A 309 -36.34 28.70 44.38
N ALA A 310 -35.02 28.61 44.33
CA ALA A 310 -34.15 29.02 45.44
C ALA A 310 -34.25 30.53 45.78
N ARG A 311 -34.66 31.36 44.82
CA ARG A 311 -34.92 32.80 45.00
C ARG A 311 -36.37 33.11 45.36
N GLY A 312 -37.24 32.10 45.49
CA GLY A 312 -38.66 32.25 45.77
C GLY A 312 -39.53 32.60 44.56
N ASP A 313 -38.98 32.58 43.34
CA ASP A 313 -39.75 32.75 42.11
C ASP A 313 -40.30 31.41 41.64
N LEU A 314 -41.54 31.13 42.04
CA LEU A 314 -42.27 29.90 41.73
C LEU A 314 -43.13 30.01 40.46
N SER A 315 -42.95 31.09 39.69
CA SER A 315 -43.66 31.26 38.41
C SER A 315 -42.98 30.49 37.27
N LYS A 316 -41.72 30.07 37.45
CA LYS A 316 -40.94 29.40 36.41
C LYS A 316 -41.06 27.89 36.47
N LYS A 317 -41.18 27.28 35.29
CA LYS A 317 -41.19 25.82 35.08
C LYS A 317 -40.15 25.41 34.04
N VAL A 318 -39.73 24.15 34.10
CA VAL A 318 -38.89 23.54 33.07
C VAL A 318 -39.78 23.31 31.85
N THR A 319 -39.47 23.98 30.74
CA THR A 319 -40.30 23.97 29.52
C THR A 319 -39.67 23.22 28.36
N VAL A 320 -38.36 22.98 28.40
CA VAL A 320 -37.62 22.29 27.34
C VAL A 320 -38.24 20.91 27.02
N ASN A 321 -38.23 20.56 25.73
CA ASN A 321 -38.68 19.26 25.25
C ASN A 321 -37.61 18.21 25.57
N VAL A 322 -37.98 17.23 26.39
CA VAL A 322 -37.07 16.21 26.93
C VAL A 322 -37.75 14.86 26.92
N SER A 323 -36.96 13.80 26.95
CA SER A 323 -37.43 12.41 26.94
C SER A 323 -36.59 11.56 27.88
N GLY A 324 -37.07 10.36 28.20
CA GLY A 324 -36.36 9.43 29.10
C GLY A 324 -36.20 9.98 30.52
N GLU A 325 -35.04 9.74 31.13
CA GLU A 325 -34.74 10.14 32.51
C GLU A 325 -34.80 11.66 32.72
N ILE A 326 -34.45 12.46 31.70
CA ILE A 326 -34.53 13.93 31.79
C ILE A 326 -35.99 14.40 31.84
N LEU A 327 -36.92 13.68 31.21
CA LEU A 327 -38.35 13.99 31.33
C LEU A 327 -38.86 13.73 32.75
N GLN A 328 -38.45 12.63 33.38
CA GLN A 328 -38.80 12.35 34.78
C GLN A 328 -38.26 13.44 35.70
N LEU A 329 -37.03 13.92 35.47
CA LEU A 329 -36.45 15.04 36.20
C LEU A 329 -37.24 16.34 36.01
N LYS A 330 -37.63 16.66 34.76
CA LYS A 330 -38.50 17.80 34.44
C LYS A 330 -39.82 17.73 35.22
N GLU A 331 -40.52 16.60 35.18
CA GLU A 331 -41.80 16.45 35.86
C GLU A 331 -41.65 16.53 37.38
N THR A 332 -40.58 15.97 37.94
CA THR A 332 -40.28 16.05 39.37
C THR A 332 -40.08 17.50 39.81
N ILE A 333 -39.28 18.28 39.06
CA ILE A 333 -39.04 19.69 39.36
C ILE A 333 -40.31 20.51 39.19
N ASN A 334 -41.07 20.31 38.12
CA ASN A 334 -42.32 21.04 37.90
C ASN A 334 -43.36 20.74 38.98
N THR A 335 -43.47 19.48 39.42
CA THR A 335 -44.33 19.10 40.54
C THR A 335 -43.90 19.78 41.84
N MET A 336 -42.59 19.86 42.10
CA MET A 336 -42.05 20.58 43.25
C MET A 336 -42.42 22.07 43.20
N VAL A 337 -42.28 22.72 42.04
CA VAL A 337 -42.71 24.13 41.85
C VAL A 337 -44.19 24.31 42.18
N ASP A 338 -45.05 23.42 41.66
CA ASP A 338 -46.49 23.49 41.89
C ASP A 338 -46.86 23.32 43.37
N GLN A 339 -46.23 22.35 44.06
CA GLN A 339 -46.43 22.12 45.49
C GLN A 339 -45.97 23.31 46.32
N LEU A 340 -44.79 23.87 46.03
CA LEU A 340 -44.27 25.06 46.70
C LEU A 340 -45.19 26.28 46.51
N ASN A 341 -45.68 26.48 45.28
CA ASN A 341 -46.52 27.62 44.95
C ASN A 341 -47.89 27.51 45.65
N GLY A 342 -48.48 26.32 45.65
CA GLY A 342 -49.71 26.01 46.38
C GLY A 342 -49.55 26.24 47.89
N PHE A 343 -48.48 25.74 48.49
CA PHE A 343 -48.18 25.96 49.91
C PHE A 343 -47.99 27.44 50.25
N ALA A 344 -47.17 28.16 49.48
CA ALA A 344 -46.90 29.58 49.71
C ALA A 344 -48.19 30.43 49.61
N GLY A 345 -49.04 30.15 48.62
CA GLY A 345 -50.34 30.79 48.48
C GLY A 345 -51.23 30.54 49.69
N GLU A 346 -51.27 29.31 50.18
CA GLU A 346 -52.14 28.92 51.28
C GLU A 346 -51.69 29.49 52.64
N VAL A 347 -50.38 29.49 52.91
CA VAL A 347 -49.83 30.15 54.09
C VAL A 347 -50.13 31.65 54.06
N THR A 348 -49.94 32.30 52.91
CA THR A 348 -50.24 33.73 52.74
C THR A 348 -51.73 34.00 52.97
N ARG A 349 -52.61 33.14 52.46
CA ARG A 349 -54.06 33.26 52.63
C ARG A 349 -54.47 33.13 54.09
N VAL A 350 -54.00 32.10 54.80
CA VAL A 350 -54.33 31.88 56.22
C VAL A 350 -53.76 32.98 57.10
N ALA A 351 -52.53 33.42 56.85
CA ALA A 351 -51.92 34.54 57.57
C ALA A 351 -52.74 35.83 57.41
N ARG A 352 -53.23 36.12 56.20
CA ARG A 352 -54.11 37.27 55.94
C ARG A 352 -55.46 37.10 56.62
N GLU A 353 -56.16 35.99 56.41
CA GLU A 353 -57.52 35.77 56.92
C GLU A 353 -57.57 35.73 58.45
N VAL A 354 -56.74 34.90 59.08
CA VAL A 354 -56.76 34.70 60.53
C VAL A 354 -55.97 35.78 61.25
N GLY A 355 -54.81 36.17 60.71
CA GLY A 355 -53.89 37.10 61.37
C GLY A 355 -54.21 38.58 61.13
N THR A 356 -54.70 38.96 59.95
CA THR A 356 -54.91 40.38 59.59
C THR A 356 -56.40 40.76 59.52
N GLU A 357 -57.23 39.96 58.85
CA GLU A 357 -58.65 40.26 58.64
C GLU A 357 -59.55 39.82 59.79
N GLY A 358 -59.03 39.05 60.74
CA GLY A 358 -59.81 38.53 61.87
C GLY A 358 -60.91 37.53 61.48
N LYS A 359 -60.84 36.94 60.28
CA LYS A 359 -61.72 35.84 59.84
C LYS A 359 -61.24 34.55 60.48
N LEU A 360 -61.64 34.36 61.73
CA LEU A 360 -61.23 33.23 62.55
C LEU A 360 -61.83 31.91 62.04
N GLY A 361 -61.02 30.85 61.99
CA GLY A 361 -61.40 29.51 61.53
C GLY A 361 -60.79 29.10 60.18
N GLY A 362 -60.03 29.99 59.52
CA GLY A 362 -59.29 29.65 58.31
C GLY A 362 -58.19 28.60 58.58
N GLN A 363 -58.13 27.58 57.74
CA GLN A 363 -57.10 26.54 57.76
C GLN A 363 -56.46 26.41 56.39
N ALA A 364 -55.16 26.12 56.39
CA ALA A 364 -54.37 25.79 55.22
C ALA A 364 -54.71 24.38 54.72
N GLN A 365 -55.12 24.29 53.47
CA GLN A 365 -55.37 23.04 52.76
C GLN A 365 -54.48 22.97 51.53
N VAL A 366 -53.36 22.25 51.65
CA VAL A 366 -52.41 22.05 50.55
C VAL A 366 -52.51 20.61 50.05
N SER A 367 -52.93 20.44 48.80
CA SER A 367 -53.11 19.12 48.18
C SER A 367 -51.77 18.49 47.81
N GLY A 368 -51.64 17.17 48.04
CA GLY A 368 -50.47 16.40 47.59
C GLY A 368 -49.19 16.63 48.39
N VAL A 369 -49.26 17.25 49.57
CA VAL A 369 -48.10 17.42 50.46
C VAL A 369 -47.85 16.17 51.31
N ALA A 370 -46.58 15.82 51.48
CA ALA A 370 -46.11 14.73 52.33
C ALA A 370 -44.82 15.13 53.04
N GLY A 371 -44.42 14.38 54.08
CA GLY A 371 -43.22 14.65 54.87
C GLY A 371 -43.24 16.06 55.48
N THR A 372 -42.10 16.76 55.38
CA THR A 372 -41.92 18.10 55.95
C THR A 372 -42.98 19.12 55.51
N TRP A 373 -43.50 19.01 54.28
CA TRP A 373 -44.54 19.92 53.79
C TRP A 373 -45.88 19.72 54.52
N LYS A 374 -46.20 18.47 54.85
CA LYS A 374 -47.38 18.15 55.64
C LYS A 374 -47.21 18.68 57.06
N ASP A 375 -46.05 18.44 57.68
CA ASP A 375 -45.76 18.89 59.04
C ASP A 375 -45.86 20.42 59.18
N LEU A 376 -45.36 21.15 58.18
CA LEU A 376 -45.47 22.61 58.13
C LEU A 376 -46.92 23.08 57.95
N THR A 377 -47.70 22.41 57.10
CA THR A 377 -49.13 22.71 56.92
C THR A 377 -49.91 22.49 58.22
N ASP A 378 -49.67 21.36 58.88
CA ASP A 378 -50.30 21.01 60.15
C ASP A 378 -49.89 21.98 61.29
N SER A 379 -48.65 22.48 61.26
CA SER A 379 -48.17 23.52 62.18
C SER A 379 -48.85 24.88 61.96
N VAL A 380 -49.00 25.32 60.70
CA VAL A 380 -49.74 26.55 60.35
C VAL A 380 -51.20 26.42 60.77
N ASN A 381 -51.81 25.26 60.56
CA ASN A 381 -53.18 24.98 61.00
C ASN A 381 -53.35 25.00 62.51
N SER A 382 -52.38 24.45 63.24
CA SER A 382 -52.36 24.47 64.70
C SER A 382 -52.27 25.90 65.22
N MET A 383 -51.40 26.73 64.62
CA MET A 383 -51.29 28.15 64.95
C MET A 383 -52.59 28.92 64.67
N ALA A 384 -53.18 28.73 63.49
CA ALA A 384 -54.42 29.39 63.09
C ALA A 384 -55.61 28.97 63.98
N SER A 385 -55.69 27.69 64.36
CA SER A 385 -56.71 27.17 65.27
C SER A 385 -56.57 27.72 66.68
N ASN A 386 -55.34 27.80 67.21
CA ASN A 386 -55.07 28.40 68.51
C ASN A 386 -55.47 29.87 68.54
N LEU A 387 -55.02 30.66 67.55
CA LEU A 387 -55.40 32.08 67.42
C LEU A 387 -56.92 32.26 67.33
N THR A 388 -57.57 31.43 66.51
CA THR A 388 -59.04 31.43 66.35
C THR A 388 -59.75 31.20 67.69
N THR A 389 -59.33 30.17 68.41
CA THR A 389 -59.94 29.81 69.70
C THR A 389 -59.71 30.90 70.74
N GLN A 390 -58.49 31.43 70.81
CA GLN A 390 -58.11 32.47 71.76
C GLN A 390 -58.87 33.77 71.53
N VAL A 391 -58.81 34.32 70.31
CA VAL A 391 -59.43 35.61 69.97
C VAL A 391 -60.95 35.52 70.05
N ARG A 392 -61.57 34.40 69.64
CA ARG A 392 -63.02 34.23 69.71
C ARG A 392 -63.52 34.22 71.16
N ASN A 393 -62.82 33.51 72.07
CA ASN A 393 -63.19 33.49 73.49
C ASN A 393 -63.01 34.87 74.14
N ILE A 394 -61.91 35.57 73.82
CA ILE A 394 -61.70 36.95 74.30
C ILE A 394 -62.81 37.88 73.82
N ALA A 395 -63.19 37.81 72.55
CA ALA A 395 -64.25 38.63 71.97
C ALA A 395 -65.63 38.33 72.57
N GLU A 396 -65.94 37.04 72.82
CA GLU A 396 -67.20 36.62 73.46
C GLU A 396 -67.31 37.20 74.87
N VAL A 397 -66.29 37.02 75.70
CA VAL A 397 -66.28 37.47 77.09
C VAL A 397 -66.25 39.00 77.16
N SER A 398 -65.41 39.66 76.36
CA SER A 398 -65.38 41.13 76.28
C SER A 398 -66.72 41.71 75.83
N GLY A 399 -67.39 41.04 74.89
CA GLY A 399 -68.73 41.42 74.46
C GLY A 399 -69.80 41.19 75.52
N ALA A 400 -69.68 40.15 76.34
CA ALA A 400 -70.57 39.90 77.48
C ALA A 400 -70.40 40.98 78.55
N ILE A 401 -69.16 41.31 78.92
CA ILE A 401 -68.81 42.42 79.83
C ILE A 401 -69.42 43.73 79.33
N ALA A 402 -69.24 44.06 78.04
CA ALA A 402 -69.77 45.29 77.45
C ALA A 402 -71.32 45.38 77.48
N ARG A 403 -72.01 44.23 77.55
CA ARG A 403 -73.48 44.15 77.71
C ARG A 403 -73.92 44.06 79.17
N GLY A 404 -72.99 44.13 80.12
CA GLY A 404 -73.25 44.04 81.56
C GLY A 404 -73.39 42.61 82.11
N ASP A 405 -73.07 41.59 81.33
CA ASP A 405 -73.06 40.19 81.76
C ASP A 405 -71.66 39.79 82.27
N LEU A 406 -71.47 39.91 83.59
CA LEU A 406 -70.24 39.53 84.29
C LEU A 406 -70.24 38.05 84.73
N SER A 407 -71.14 37.22 84.20
CA SER A 407 -71.13 35.78 84.52
C SER A 407 -70.13 34.98 83.68
N LYS A 408 -69.57 35.59 82.62
CA LYS A 408 -68.72 34.92 81.63
C LYS A 408 -67.24 35.17 81.90
N LYS A 409 -66.45 34.10 81.90
CA LYS A 409 -64.97 34.17 81.99
C LYS A 409 -64.33 33.48 80.79
N ILE A 410 -63.13 33.94 80.45
CA ILE A 410 -62.29 33.27 79.46
C ILE A 410 -61.77 31.99 80.09
N ASP A 411 -62.07 30.84 79.48
CA ASP A 411 -61.66 29.51 79.94
C ASP A 411 -60.97 28.70 78.83
N VAL A 412 -60.04 29.34 78.12
CA VAL A 412 -59.15 28.67 77.16
C VAL A 412 -57.76 28.52 77.73
N ASP A 413 -57.09 27.41 77.41
CA ASP A 413 -55.68 27.18 77.75
C ASP A 413 -54.81 28.07 76.87
N VAL A 414 -54.15 29.04 77.49
CA VAL A 414 -53.36 30.07 76.83
C VAL A 414 -52.07 30.30 77.59
N LYS A 415 -51.02 30.68 76.86
CA LYS A 415 -49.67 30.87 77.40
C LYS A 415 -49.11 32.22 76.93
N GLY A 416 -48.08 32.71 77.61
CA GLY A 416 -47.42 33.98 77.29
C GLY A 416 -48.38 35.17 77.43
N GLU A 417 -48.23 36.17 76.55
CA GLU A 417 -48.99 37.43 76.61
C GLU A 417 -50.51 37.24 76.55
N ILE A 418 -51.00 36.18 75.91
CA ILE A 418 -52.44 35.87 75.85
C ILE A 418 -52.97 35.42 77.22
N LEU A 419 -52.14 34.79 78.07
CA LEU A 419 -52.52 34.43 79.44
C LEU A 419 -52.64 35.67 80.32
N ASP A 420 -51.74 36.63 80.17
CA ASP A 420 -51.81 37.89 80.88
C ASP A 420 -53.10 38.63 80.50
N LEU A 421 -53.41 38.71 79.20
CA LEU A 421 -54.65 39.28 78.70
C LEU A 421 -55.89 38.56 79.25
N LYS A 422 -55.91 37.22 79.23
CA LYS A 422 -56.97 36.40 79.85
C LYS A 422 -57.16 36.77 81.32
N THR A 423 -56.07 36.87 82.08
CA THR A 423 -56.09 37.16 83.52
C THR A 423 -56.63 38.57 83.78
N THR A 424 -56.18 39.56 83.01
CA THR A 424 -56.68 40.94 83.11
C THR A 424 -58.17 41.00 82.82
N ILE A 425 -58.64 40.38 81.73
CA ILE A 425 -60.07 40.39 81.38
C ILE A 425 -60.90 39.68 82.45
N ASN A 426 -60.49 38.50 82.91
CA ASN A 426 -61.20 37.80 83.97
C ASN A 426 -61.22 38.59 85.29
N THR A 427 -60.16 39.34 85.60
CA THR A 427 -60.14 40.23 86.77
C THR A 427 -61.13 41.38 86.63
N MET A 428 -61.31 41.94 85.43
CA MET A 428 -62.34 42.95 85.17
C MET A 428 -63.77 42.40 85.33
N VAL A 429 -63.98 41.10 85.10
CA VAL A 429 -65.27 40.44 85.35
C VAL A 429 -65.56 40.31 86.86
N ASP A 430 -64.51 40.17 87.66
CA ASP A 430 -64.60 39.96 89.10
C ASP A 430 -64.74 41.26 89.93
N GLN A 431 -64.61 42.43 89.30
CA GLN A 431 -64.80 43.77 89.88
C GLN A 431 -66.19 44.31 89.55
#